data_AF-A0AAD6LAU5-F1
#
_entry.id   AF-A0AAD6LAU5-F1
#
_cell.length_a   1.000
_cell.length_b   1.000
_cell.length_c   1.000
_cell.angle_alpha   90.00
_cell.angle_beta   90.00
_cell.angle_gamma   90.00
#
_symmetry.space_group_name_H-M   'P 1'
#
loop_
_entity.id
_entity.type
_entity.pdbx_description
1 polymer ?
#
loop_
_entity_poly.entity_id
_entity_poly.type
_entity_poly.pdbx_seq_one_letter_code
_entity_poly.pdbx_strand_id
1 'polypeptide(L)'
;MAVTMKHMALAITALGVISFLLGVVAENKKPSAGTAITGKGVVICKYPSDPTVALGFLSVGFLLAASVVGYLSLFYPYKGKRVPNSALFQSTSFTIFFNVALFTAGLAAALILWPTIQEHSHLSRTVHHDPDYQCPTAKTGLLGGGAFVSLDSALFWLVALMLADNAREDFFDETEKDVKGELNYEVLEGSA
;
A
#
# COMPACT_ATOMS: atom_id res chain seq x y z
N MET A 1 7.97 -24.67 -5.12
CA MET A 1 8.30 -23.73 -6.21
C MET A 1 8.92 -22.50 -5.59
N ALA A 2 10.18 -22.18 -5.92
CA ALA A 2 10.85 -21.01 -5.36
C ALA A 2 10.12 -19.75 -5.84
N VAL A 3 9.53 -18.99 -4.91
CA VAL A 3 8.91 -17.71 -5.26
C VAL A 3 10.03 -16.83 -5.80
N THR A 4 9.91 -16.43 -7.07
CA THR A 4 10.90 -15.57 -7.72
C THR A 4 10.54 -14.12 -7.50
N MET A 5 11.52 -13.22 -7.51
CA MET A 5 11.26 -11.79 -7.31
C MET A 5 10.24 -11.23 -8.30
N LYS A 6 10.23 -11.75 -9.53
CA LYS A 6 9.24 -11.40 -10.56
C LYS A 6 7.81 -11.72 -10.14
N HIS A 7 7.60 -12.81 -9.39
CA HIS A 7 6.28 -13.17 -8.88
C HIS A 7 5.82 -12.22 -7.78
N MET A 8 6.73 -11.81 -6.87
CA MET A 8 6.40 -10.82 -5.84
C MET A 8 6.16 -9.44 -6.43
N ALA A 9 6.98 -9.01 -7.39
CA ALA A 9 6.77 -7.76 -8.12
C ALA A 9 5.42 -7.76 -8.86
N LEU A 10 5.07 -8.87 -9.53
CA LEU A 10 3.78 -9.03 -10.19
C LEU A 10 2.60 -9.03 -9.20
N ALA A 11 2.78 -9.61 -8.00
CA ALA A 11 1.78 -9.56 -6.95
C ALA A 11 1.58 -8.13 -6.43
N ILE A 12 2.66 -7.40 -6.14
CA ILE A 12 2.60 -6.01 -5.66
C ILE A 12 1.94 -5.11 -6.71
N THR A 13 2.31 -5.24 -7.99
CA THR A 13 1.68 -4.47 -9.07
C THR A 13 0.20 -4.80 -9.22
N ALA A 14 -0.17 -6.09 -9.24
CA ALA A 14 -1.56 -6.50 -9.38
C ALA A 14 -2.42 -5.97 -8.22
N LEU A 15 -1.95 -6.15 -6.97
CA LEU A 15 -2.66 -5.67 -5.79
C LEU A 15 -2.77 -4.14 -5.76
N GLY A 16 -1.70 -3.42 -6.13
CA GLY A 16 -1.69 -1.96 -6.20
C GLY A 16 -2.64 -1.40 -7.28
N VAL A 17 -2.65 -2.01 -8.47
CA VAL A 17 -3.57 -1.61 -9.56
C VAL A 17 -5.02 -1.91 -9.18
N ILE A 18 -5.30 -3.05 -8.57
CA ILE A 18 -6.65 -3.39 -8.09
C ILE A 18 -7.09 -2.37 -7.03
N SER A 19 -6.24 -2.04 -6.06
CA SER A 19 -6.49 -1.01 -5.04
C SER A 19 -6.86 0.33 -5.68
N PHE A 20 -6.08 0.77 -6.67
CA PHE A 20 -6.31 2.02 -7.40
C PHE A 20 -7.65 2.03 -8.15
N LEU A 21 -7.93 0.98 -8.93
CA LEU A 21 -9.17 0.88 -9.70
C LEU A 21 -10.40 0.90 -8.79
N LEU A 22 -10.36 0.17 -7.67
CA LEU A 22 -11.44 0.17 -6.69
C LEU A 22 -11.66 1.54 -6.06
N GLY A 23 -10.58 2.25 -5.73
CA GLY A 23 -10.65 3.61 -5.18
C GLY A 23 -11.25 4.62 -6.18
N VAL A 24 -10.85 4.55 -7.45
CA VAL A 24 -11.41 5.40 -8.52
C VAL A 24 -12.88 5.06 -8.81
N VAL A 25 -13.25 3.77 -8.81
CA VAL A 25 -14.65 3.35 -8.98
C VAL A 25 -15.50 3.79 -7.77
N ALA A 26 -14.96 3.71 -6.55
CA ALA A 26 -15.62 4.21 -5.35
C ALA A 26 -15.93 5.71 -5.45
N GLU A 27 -14.99 6.51 -5.95
CA GLU A 27 -15.20 7.94 -6.20
C GLU A 27 -16.29 8.18 -7.27
N ASN A 28 -16.23 7.48 -8.42
CA ASN A 28 -17.21 7.67 -9.50
C ASN A 28 -18.62 7.19 -9.16
N LYS A 29 -18.76 6.22 -8.27
CA LYS A 29 -20.06 5.68 -7.84
C LYS A 29 -20.66 6.42 -6.66
N LYS A 30 -20.00 7.46 -6.15
CA LYS A 30 -20.48 8.25 -5.03
C LYS A 30 -21.67 9.14 -5.45
N PRO A 31 -22.81 9.13 -4.74
CA PRO A 31 -23.89 10.06 -5.02
C PRO A 31 -23.50 11.48 -4.57
N SER A 32 -23.92 12.47 -5.35
CA SER A 32 -23.61 13.90 -5.09
C SER A 32 -24.29 14.45 -3.83
N ALA A 33 -25.47 13.92 -3.47
CA ALA A 33 -26.18 14.30 -2.25
C ALA A 33 -27.22 13.22 -1.85
N GLY A 34 -27.51 13.11 -0.55
CA GLY A 34 -28.67 12.35 -0.06
C GLY A 34 -29.96 13.14 -0.23
N THR A 35 -31.11 12.45 -0.34
CA THR A 35 -32.42 13.12 -0.38
C THR A 35 -32.92 13.35 1.05
N ALA A 36 -33.16 14.62 1.41
CA ALA A 36 -33.77 14.99 2.67
C ALA A 36 -35.29 14.83 2.59
N ILE A 37 -35.86 13.94 3.41
CA ILE A 37 -37.31 13.79 3.55
C ILE A 37 -37.72 14.52 4.84
N THR A 38 -38.38 15.67 4.70
CA THR A 38 -38.84 16.50 5.82
C THR A 38 -40.10 15.90 6.45
N GLY A 39 -40.03 15.59 7.75
CA GLY A 39 -41.15 15.17 8.58
C GLY A 39 -41.56 16.25 9.60
N LYS A 40 -42.53 15.96 10.47
CA LYS A 40 -42.94 16.88 11.55
C LYS A 40 -41.81 17.06 12.59
N GLY A 41 -40.94 18.05 12.39
CA GLY A 41 -39.85 18.39 13.32
C GLY A 41 -38.63 17.46 13.26
N VAL A 42 -38.53 16.62 12.22
CA VAL A 42 -37.39 15.72 11.98
C VAL A 42 -37.08 15.66 10.49
N VAL A 43 -35.80 15.58 10.13
CA VAL A 43 -35.36 15.31 8.76
C VAL A 43 -34.82 13.89 8.70
N ILE A 44 -35.38 13.07 7.82
CA ILE A 44 -34.90 11.72 7.54
C ILE A 44 -34.04 11.79 6.28
N CYS A 45 -32.76 11.51 6.42
CA CYS A 45 -31.84 11.42 5.31
C CYS A 45 -31.94 10.04 4.66
N LYS A 46 -32.44 10.00 3.44
CA LYS A 46 -32.44 8.79 2.62
C LYS A 46 -31.24 8.85 1.67
N TYR A 47 -30.27 7.99 1.94
CA TYR A 47 -29.13 7.76 1.07
C TYR A 47 -29.43 6.57 0.15
N PRO A 48 -29.11 6.65 -1.16
CA PRO A 48 -29.21 5.49 -2.05
C PRO A 48 -28.26 4.37 -1.60
N SER A 49 -28.45 3.15 -2.11
CA SER A 49 -27.53 2.04 -1.81
C SER A 49 -26.15 2.33 -2.41
N ASP A 50 -25.24 2.82 -1.56
CA ASP A 50 -23.92 3.25 -1.99
C ASP A 50 -22.88 2.13 -1.80
N PRO A 51 -22.37 1.51 -2.88
CA PRO A 51 -21.30 0.52 -2.77
C PRO A 51 -19.95 1.15 -2.38
N THR A 52 -19.88 2.48 -2.31
CA THR A 52 -18.68 3.28 -2.01
C THR A 52 -18.00 2.85 -0.71
N VAL A 53 -18.76 2.55 0.34
CA VAL A 53 -18.20 2.09 1.62
C VAL A 53 -17.51 0.74 1.47
N ALA A 54 -18.18 -0.22 0.81
CA ALA A 54 -17.61 -1.55 0.56
C ALA A 54 -16.36 -1.47 -0.34
N LEU A 55 -16.42 -0.69 -1.42
CA LEU A 55 -15.30 -0.51 -2.34
C LEU A 55 -14.11 0.21 -1.69
N GLY A 56 -14.36 1.19 -0.82
CA GLY A 56 -13.30 1.88 -0.08
C GLY A 56 -12.62 0.97 0.94
N PHE A 57 -13.36 0.16 1.71
CA PHE A 57 -12.75 -0.86 2.58
C PHE A 57 -11.99 -1.93 1.78
N LEU A 58 -12.53 -2.37 0.63
CA LEU A 58 -11.85 -3.32 -0.24
C LEU A 58 -10.52 -2.77 -0.75
N SER A 59 -10.52 -1.51 -1.21
CA SER A 59 -9.32 -0.80 -1.68
C SER A 59 -8.26 -0.71 -0.58
N VAL A 60 -8.63 -0.34 0.65
CA VAL A 60 -7.71 -0.35 1.81
C VAL A 60 -7.18 -1.75 2.09
N GLY A 61 -8.02 -2.79 2.00
CA GLY A 61 -7.60 -4.17 2.15
C GLY A 61 -6.52 -4.58 1.14
N PHE A 62 -6.68 -4.20 -0.13
CA PHE A 62 -5.70 -4.45 -1.18
C PHE A 62 -4.42 -3.64 -0.99
N LEU A 63 -4.50 -2.39 -0.54
CA LEU A 63 -3.34 -1.56 -0.20
C LEU A 63 -2.52 -2.17 0.95
N LEU A 64 -3.19 -2.66 2.00
CA LEU A 64 -2.54 -3.34 3.12
C LEU A 64 -1.90 -4.64 2.66
N ALA A 65 -2.61 -5.43 1.84
CA ALA A 65 -2.03 -6.64 1.25
C ALA A 65 -0.79 -6.34 0.39
N ALA A 66 -0.84 -5.31 -0.45
CA ALA A 66 0.30 -4.87 -1.25
C ALA A 66 1.48 -4.44 -0.37
N SER A 67 1.22 -3.71 0.72
CA SER A 67 2.25 -3.27 1.67
C SER A 67 2.86 -4.44 2.45
N VAL A 68 2.04 -5.43 2.86
CA VAL A 68 2.52 -6.65 3.52
C VAL A 68 3.36 -7.49 2.57
N VAL A 69 2.90 -7.69 1.33
CA VAL A 69 3.68 -8.42 0.31
C VAL A 69 4.96 -7.66 -0.03
N GLY A 70 4.91 -6.33 -0.16
CA GLY A 70 6.05 -5.46 -0.35
C GLY A 70 7.08 -5.63 0.77
N TYR A 71 6.64 -5.53 2.02
CA TYR A 71 7.49 -5.76 3.19
C TYR A 71 8.09 -7.17 3.18
N LEU A 72 7.28 -8.21 3.01
CA LEU A 72 7.76 -9.60 2.98
C LEU A 72 8.74 -9.84 1.83
N SER A 73 8.54 -9.21 0.67
CA SER A 73 9.42 -9.37 -0.49
C SER A 73 10.86 -8.86 -0.23
N LEU A 74 11.03 -7.92 0.70
CA LEU A 74 12.33 -7.40 1.13
C LEU A 74 13.08 -8.32 2.08
N PHE A 75 12.38 -9.19 2.81
CA PHE A 75 12.99 -10.08 3.80
C PHE A 75 12.94 -11.56 3.41
N TYR A 76 12.23 -11.89 2.33
CA TYR A 76 12.13 -13.27 1.87
C TYR A 76 13.46 -13.75 1.24
N PRO A 77 14.00 -14.91 1.67
CA PRO A 77 15.20 -15.47 1.07
C PRO A 77 14.92 -15.96 -0.36
N TYR A 78 15.59 -15.36 -1.33
CA TYR A 78 15.61 -15.86 -2.70
C TYR A 78 16.79 -16.80 -2.88
N LYS A 79 16.56 -17.94 -3.55
CA LYS A 79 17.59 -18.96 -3.84
C LYS A 79 18.34 -19.53 -2.61
N GLY A 80 17.72 -19.53 -1.43
CA GLY A 80 18.25 -20.22 -0.24
C GLY A 80 19.34 -19.48 0.53
N LYS A 81 19.78 -18.29 0.10
CA LYS A 81 20.71 -17.44 0.85
C LYS A 81 19.94 -16.26 1.46
N ARG A 82 20.07 -16.05 2.78
CA ARG A 82 19.52 -14.88 3.50
C ARG A 82 20.58 -13.80 3.55
N VAL A 83 20.28 -12.61 3.06
CA VAL A 83 21.14 -11.43 3.26
C VAL A 83 20.81 -10.83 4.63
N PRO A 84 21.81 -10.50 5.47
CA PRO A 84 21.56 -9.92 6.77
C PRO A 84 20.90 -8.55 6.64
N ASN A 85 19.89 -8.28 7.47
CA ASN A 85 19.13 -7.02 7.44
C ASN A 85 20.03 -5.79 7.61
N SER A 86 21.14 -5.92 8.33
CA SER A 86 22.14 -4.86 8.52
C SER A 86 22.80 -4.41 7.22
N ALA A 87 23.00 -5.31 6.26
CA ALA A 87 23.61 -5.01 4.97
C ALA A 87 22.63 -4.25 4.05
N LEU A 88 21.34 -4.60 4.07
CA LEU A 88 20.30 -3.91 3.30
C LEU A 88 20.04 -2.47 3.79
N PHE A 89 20.01 -2.26 5.12
CA PHE A 89 19.78 -0.93 5.70
C PHE A 89 21.03 -0.03 5.75
N GLN A 90 22.21 -0.56 5.41
CA GLN A 90 23.42 0.26 5.25
C GLN A 90 23.31 1.22 4.06
N SER A 91 22.53 0.86 3.04
CA SER A 91 22.22 1.77 1.93
C SER A 91 21.19 2.82 2.34
N THR A 92 21.62 4.08 2.40
CA THR A 92 20.77 5.23 2.70
C THR A 92 19.56 5.32 1.77
N SER A 93 19.74 5.01 0.47
CA SER A 93 18.66 5.06 -0.52
C SER A 93 17.56 4.05 -0.23
N PHE A 94 17.92 2.80 0.10
CA PHE A 94 16.95 1.76 0.45
C PHE A 94 16.10 2.17 1.67
N THR A 95 16.76 2.69 2.71
CA THR A 95 16.09 3.17 3.92
C THR A 95 15.11 4.31 3.64
N ILE A 96 15.48 5.27 2.78
CA ILE A 96 14.59 6.38 2.40
C ILE A 96 13.36 5.86 1.66
N PHE A 97 13.54 5.04 0.62
CA PHE A 97 12.41 4.52 -0.17
C PHE A 97 11.46 3.67 0.68
N PHE A 98 12.00 2.88 1.60
CA PHE A 98 11.19 2.09 2.54
C PHE A 98 10.32 2.97 3.44
N ASN A 99 10.88 4.03 4.03
CA ASN A 99 10.12 4.94 4.88
C ASN A 99 9.08 5.73 4.10
N VAL A 100 9.42 6.20 2.89
CA VAL A 100 8.48 6.90 2.01
C VAL A 100 7.34 5.97 1.59
N ALA A 101 7.61 4.71 1.25
CA ALA A 101 6.57 3.73 0.91
C ALA A 101 5.59 3.50 2.09
N LEU A 102 6.10 3.41 3.32
CA LEU A 102 5.26 3.27 4.52
C LEU A 102 4.43 4.52 4.81
N PHE A 103 5.04 5.71 4.75
CA PHE A 103 4.34 6.97 4.98
C PHE A 103 3.25 7.22 3.94
N THR A 104 3.55 6.96 2.67
CA THR A 104 2.58 7.10 1.57
C THR A 104 1.47 6.07 1.67
N ALA A 105 1.75 4.82 2.06
CA ALA A 105 0.72 3.81 2.33
C ALA A 105 -0.22 4.26 3.46
N GLY A 106 0.35 4.75 4.57
CA GLY A 106 -0.43 5.27 5.71
C GLY A 106 -1.29 6.47 5.33
N LEU A 107 -0.74 7.40 4.53
CA LEU A 107 -1.46 8.57 4.06
C LEU A 107 -2.58 8.19 3.09
N ALA A 108 -2.33 7.27 2.15
CA ALA A 108 -3.37 6.72 1.27
C ALA A 108 -4.49 6.06 2.08
N ALA A 109 -4.15 5.22 3.07
CA ALA A 109 -5.12 4.59 3.94
C ALA A 109 -5.94 5.64 4.71
N ALA A 110 -5.32 6.68 5.25
CA ALA A 110 -6.02 7.75 5.95
C ALA A 110 -6.99 8.52 5.02
N LEU A 111 -6.56 8.86 3.81
CA LEU A 111 -7.39 9.56 2.82
C LEU A 111 -8.58 8.72 2.33
N ILE A 112 -8.45 7.38 2.30
CA ILE A 112 -9.55 6.48 1.92
C ILE A 112 -10.45 6.15 3.12
N LEU A 113 -9.87 5.91 4.30
CA LEU A 113 -10.61 5.54 5.53
C LEU A 113 -11.43 6.69 6.10
N TRP A 114 -10.90 7.91 6.06
CA TRP A 114 -11.60 9.08 6.58
C TRP A 114 -12.99 9.29 5.95
N PRO A 115 -13.13 9.43 4.61
CA PRO A 115 -14.43 9.59 3.97
C PRO A 115 -15.30 8.33 4.04
N THR A 116 -14.73 7.12 4.08
CA THR A 116 -15.53 5.89 4.21
C THR A 116 -16.15 5.74 5.60
N ILE A 117 -15.40 6.03 6.67
CA ILE A 117 -15.93 6.01 8.05
C ILE A 117 -17.00 7.11 8.20
N GLN A 118 -16.77 8.29 7.63
CA GLN A 118 -17.73 9.37 7.68
C GLN A 118 -19.02 9.01 6.93
N GLU A 119 -18.93 8.43 5.72
CA GLU A 119 -20.10 7.96 4.99
C GLU A 119 -20.84 6.83 5.73
N HIS A 120 -20.10 5.90 6.34
CA HIS A 120 -20.68 4.85 7.17
C HIS A 120 -21.45 5.42 8.37
N SER A 121 -20.91 6.46 9.02
CA SER A 121 -21.56 7.16 10.12
C SER A 121 -22.85 7.85 9.67
N HIS A 122 -22.83 8.57 8.54
CA HIS A 122 -24.01 9.21 7.96
C HIS A 122 -25.11 8.20 7.59
N LEU A 123 -24.73 7.04 7.05
CA LEU A 123 -25.68 5.95 6.76
C LEU A 123 -26.27 5.31 8.02
N SER A 124 -25.51 5.25 9.11
CA SER A 124 -25.98 4.69 10.39
C SER A 124 -26.91 5.63 11.18
N ARG A 125 -26.76 6.94 10.97
CA ARG A 125 -27.50 8.00 11.66
C ARG A 125 -28.35 8.79 10.66
N THR A 126 -29.50 8.22 10.32
CA THR A 126 -30.39 8.78 9.29
C THR A 126 -31.42 9.78 9.81
N VAL A 127 -31.59 9.90 11.13
CA VAL A 127 -32.62 10.77 11.75
C VAL A 127 -31.95 11.95 12.43
N HIS A 128 -32.29 13.16 11.97
CA HIS A 128 -31.83 14.41 12.58
C HIS A 128 -33.02 15.22 13.10
N HIS A 129 -32.89 15.75 14.32
CA HIS A 129 -33.92 16.56 14.99
C HIS A 129 -33.88 18.05 14.60
N ASP A 130 -33.05 18.40 13.61
CA ASP A 130 -32.97 19.76 13.07
C ASP A 130 -33.74 19.87 11.74
N PRO A 131 -34.69 20.81 11.62
CA PRO A 131 -35.50 20.99 10.42
C PRO A 131 -34.72 21.55 9.22
N ASP A 132 -33.57 22.20 9.45
CA ASP A 132 -32.69 22.77 8.42
C ASP A 132 -31.49 21.86 8.06
N TYR A 133 -31.47 20.61 8.55
CA TYR A 133 -30.34 19.72 8.30
C TYR A 133 -30.28 19.27 6.85
N GLN A 134 -29.30 19.77 6.10
CA GLN A 134 -29.00 19.29 4.75
C GLN A 134 -28.19 18.00 4.86
N CYS A 135 -28.74 16.87 4.40
CA CYS A 135 -28.12 15.54 4.41
C CYS A 135 -26.81 15.51 3.59
N PRO A 136 -25.64 15.78 4.21
CA PRO A 136 -24.40 15.90 3.46
C PRO A 136 -23.88 14.48 3.18
N THR A 137 -23.17 14.32 2.08
CA THR A 137 -22.38 13.12 1.79
C THR A 137 -20.90 13.46 1.98
N ALA A 138 -20.04 12.47 2.20
CA ALA A 138 -18.60 12.68 2.37
C ALA A 138 -17.99 13.48 1.19
N LYS A 139 -16.94 14.27 1.47
CA LYS A 139 -16.34 15.18 0.49
C LYS A 139 -15.81 14.43 -0.75
N THR A 140 -16.27 14.85 -1.94
CA THR A 140 -15.79 14.33 -3.23
C THR A 140 -14.33 14.71 -3.47
N GLY A 141 -13.59 13.84 -4.15
CA GLY A 141 -12.19 13.99 -4.53
C GLY A 141 -11.19 13.39 -3.55
N LEU A 142 -11.59 13.13 -2.30
CA LEU A 142 -10.69 12.57 -1.29
C LEU A 142 -10.42 11.07 -1.50
N LEU A 143 -11.42 10.30 -1.95
CA LEU A 143 -11.24 8.87 -2.28
C LEU A 143 -10.37 8.73 -3.52
N GLY A 144 -10.64 9.54 -4.57
CA GLY A 144 -9.80 9.59 -5.77
C GLY A 144 -8.35 9.96 -5.46
N GLY A 145 -8.12 10.98 -4.63
CA GLY A 145 -6.78 11.37 -4.18
C GLY A 145 -6.08 10.25 -3.40
N GLY A 146 -6.77 9.61 -2.46
CA GLY A 146 -6.25 8.45 -1.74
C GLY A 146 -5.90 7.27 -2.65
N ALA A 147 -6.69 7.03 -3.70
CA ALA A 147 -6.42 6.00 -4.69
C ALA A 147 -5.10 6.27 -5.44
N PHE A 148 -4.85 7.51 -5.87
CA PHE A 148 -3.59 7.88 -6.49
C PHE A 148 -2.39 7.72 -5.55
N VAL A 149 -2.51 8.17 -4.29
CA VAL A 149 -1.43 7.96 -3.30
C VAL A 149 -1.19 6.46 -3.04
N SER A 150 -2.25 5.63 -3.11
CA SER A 150 -2.13 4.17 -2.98
C SER A 150 -1.32 3.54 -4.12
N LEU A 151 -1.47 4.07 -5.34
CA LEU A 151 -0.69 3.66 -6.51
C LEU A 151 0.77 4.08 -6.37
N ASP A 152 1.03 5.31 -5.92
CA ASP A 152 2.38 5.82 -5.69
C ASP A 152 3.11 5.00 -4.62
N SER A 153 2.42 4.63 -3.53
CA SER A 153 2.97 3.75 -2.51
C SER A 153 3.37 2.38 -3.09
N ALA A 154 2.52 1.77 -3.93
CA ALA A 154 2.84 0.51 -4.59
C ALA A 154 4.06 0.63 -5.52
N LEU A 155 4.21 1.76 -6.22
CA LEU A 155 5.40 2.04 -7.03
C LEU A 155 6.66 2.16 -6.16
N PHE A 156 6.60 2.86 -5.03
CA PHE A 156 7.73 2.95 -4.11
C PHE A 156 8.13 1.60 -3.52
N TRP A 157 7.16 0.71 -3.25
CA TRP A 157 7.44 -0.68 -2.85
C TRP A 157 8.19 -1.46 -3.93
N LEU A 158 7.85 -1.26 -5.21
CA LEU A 158 8.54 -1.91 -6.33
C LEU A 158 9.97 -1.38 -6.50
N VAL A 159 10.17 -0.07 -6.37
CA VAL A 159 11.50 0.54 -6.41
C VAL A 159 12.37 0.01 -5.26
N ALA A 160 11.81 -0.08 -4.05
CA ALA A 160 12.50 -0.67 -2.91
C ALA A 160 12.88 -2.13 -3.16
N LEU A 161 11.99 -2.92 -3.79
CA LEU A 161 12.27 -4.30 -4.16
C LEU A 161 13.40 -4.41 -5.20
N MET A 162 13.41 -3.55 -6.22
CA MET A 162 14.50 -3.52 -7.22
C MET A 162 15.84 -3.11 -6.61
N LEU A 163 15.85 -2.08 -5.75
CA LEU A 163 17.07 -1.67 -5.05
C LEU A 163 17.60 -2.76 -4.12
N ALA A 164 16.71 -3.48 -3.45
CA ALA A 164 17.09 -4.62 -2.63
C ALA A 164 17.67 -5.75 -3.47
N ASP A 165 17.20 -5.98 -4.70
CA ASP A 165 17.78 -7.00 -5.59
C ASP A 165 19.22 -6.64 -5.97
N ASN A 166 19.43 -5.42 -6.48
CA ASN A 166 20.74 -4.95 -6.88
C ASN A 166 21.73 -4.99 -5.71
N ALA A 167 21.31 -4.53 -4.53
CA ALA A 167 22.15 -4.60 -3.34
C ALA A 167 22.52 -6.04 -2.98
N ARG A 168 21.58 -6.99 -3.08
CA ARG A 168 21.85 -8.40 -2.79
C ARG A 168 22.82 -9.01 -3.79
N GLU A 169 22.68 -8.71 -5.08
CA GLU A 169 23.62 -9.16 -6.12
C GLU A 169 25.03 -8.65 -5.82
N ASP A 170 25.18 -7.36 -5.49
CA ASP A 170 26.47 -6.77 -5.12
C ASP A 170 27.07 -7.47 -3.87
N PHE A 171 26.28 -7.73 -2.83
CA PHE A 171 26.76 -8.44 -1.64
C PHE A 171 27.24 -9.87 -1.93
N PHE A 172 26.55 -10.60 -2.81
CA PHE A 172 26.97 -11.96 -3.17
C PHE A 172 28.23 -11.95 -4.04
N ASP A 173 28.34 -11.00 -4.97
CA ASP A 173 29.54 -10.82 -5.80
C ASP A 173 30.77 -10.45 -4.97
N GLU A 174 30.61 -9.60 -3.95
CA GLU A 174 31.69 -9.28 -3.00
C GLU A 174 32.09 -10.49 -2.16
N THR A 175 31.11 -11.21 -1.60
CA THR A 175 31.38 -12.40 -0.76
C THR A 175 32.09 -13.50 -1.56
N GLU A 176 31.71 -13.73 -2.81
CA GLU A 176 32.36 -14.74 -3.66
C GLU A 176 33.80 -14.33 -4.05
N LYS A 177 34.07 -13.04 -4.21
CA LYS A 177 35.42 -12.51 -4.45
C LYS A 177 36.29 -12.64 -3.20
N ASP A 178 35.77 -12.33 -2.02
CA ASP A 178 36.50 -12.48 -0.76
C ASP A 178 36.85 -13.95 -0.48
N VAL A 179 35.90 -14.88 -0.58
CA VAL A 179 36.18 -16.32 -0.39
C VAL A 179 37.23 -16.83 -1.38
N LYS A 180 37.19 -16.38 -2.64
CA LYS A 180 38.18 -16.76 -3.65
C LYS A 180 39.54 -16.10 -3.41
N GLY A 181 39.56 -14.87 -2.89
CA GLY A 181 40.77 -14.18 -2.44
C GLY A 181 41.41 -14.90 -1.25
N GLU A 182 40.58 -15.33 -0.29
CA GLU A 182 41.01 -16.09 0.88
C GLU A 182 41.63 -17.43 0.51
N LEU A 183 40.95 -18.21 -0.34
CA LEU A 183 41.49 -19.47 -0.84
C LEU A 183 42.83 -19.30 -1.58
N ASN A 184 43.00 -18.20 -2.31
CA ASN A 184 44.24 -17.92 -3.03
C ASN A 184 45.37 -17.49 -2.09
N TYR A 185 45.10 -16.78 -0.99
CA TYR A 185 46.16 -16.47 -0.02
C TYR A 185 46.59 -17.74 0.74
N GLU A 186 45.65 -18.61 1.15
CA GLU A 186 45.97 -19.84 1.88
C GLU A 186 46.79 -20.83 1.04
N VAL A 187 46.50 -20.91 -0.27
CA VAL A 187 47.29 -21.73 -1.20
C VAL A 187 48.71 -21.18 -1.41
N LEU A 188 48.89 -19.85 -1.34
CA LEU A 188 50.22 -19.23 -1.44
C LEU A 188 51.03 -19.37 -0.14
N GLU A 189 50.39 -19.30 1.03
CA GLU A 189 51.05 -19.53 2.32
C GLU A 189 51.36 -21.02 2.58
N GLY A 190 50.56 -21.95 2.05
CA GLY A 190 50.80 -23.39 2.19
C GLY A 190 51.86 -23.98 1.22
N SER A 191 52.41 -23.17 0.31
CA SER A 191 53.42 -23.58 -0.67
C SER A 191 54.83 -23.01 -0.39
N ALA A 192 55.02 -22.34 0.75
CA ALA A 192 56.32 -21.89 1.28
C ALA A 192 56.85 -22.84 2.35
#